data_AF-A0A849G2I6-F1
#
_entry.id   AF-A0A849G2I6-F1
#
_cell.length_a   1.000
_cell.length_b   1.000
_cell.length_c   1.000
_cell.angle_alpha   90.00
_cell.angle_beta   90.00
_cell.angle_gamma   90.00
#
_symmetry.space_group_name_H-M   'P 1'
#
loop_
_entity.id
_entity.type
_entity.pdbx_description
1 polymer ?
#
loop_
_entity_poly.entity_id
_entity_poly.type
_entity_poly.pdbx_seq_one_letter_code
_entity_poly.pdbx_strand_id
1 'polypeptide(L)' 'FCHVCRTVCRRAERKVVEMDENLKVDQIIVKYLNRLSDLLFVLSRRIAFDQGVQETPWIPKKS' A
#
# COMPACT_ATOMS: atom_id res chain seq x y z
N PHE A 1 9.11 -8.34 -5.14
CA PHE A 1 7.94 -8.85 -4.39
C PHE A 1 7.15 -7.76 -3.66
N CYS A 2 7.78 -6.83 -2.94
CA CYS A 2 7.03 -5.82 -2.17
C CYS A 2 6.09 -4.91 -2.98
N HIS A 3 6.46 -4.52 -4.22
CA HIS A 3 5.53 -3.77 -5.08
C HIS A 3 4.26 -4.55 -5.40
N VAL A 4 4.34 -5.88 -5.53
CA VAL A 4 3.18 -6.76 -5.74
C VAL A 4 2.31 -6.82 -4.48
N CYS A 5 2.91 -6.91 -3.29
CA CYS A 5 2.16 -6.85 -2.04
C CYS A 5 1.36 -5.54 -1.92
N ARG A 6 1.95 -4.41 -2.30
CA ARG A 6 1.26 -3.11 -2.32
C ARG A 6 0.08 -3.09 -3.30
N THR A 7 0.21 -3.65 -4.50
CA THR A 7 -0.90 -3.70 -5.46
C THR A 7 -2.03 -4.62 -4.99
N VAL A 8 -1.71 -5.73 -4.31
CA VAL A 8 -2.71 -6.63 -3.70
C VAL A 8 -3.46 -5.92 -2.57
N CYS A 9 -2.76 -5.22 -1.67
CA CYS A 9 -3.41 -4.45 -0.60
C CYS A 9 -4.32 -3.34 -1.12
N ARG A 10 -3.90 -2.59 -2.14
CA ARG A 10 -4.76 -1.57 -2.77
C ARG A 10 -5.97 -2.17 -3.48
N ARG A 11 -5.84 -3.38 -4.05
CA ARG A 11 -6.98 -4.11 -4.62
C ARG A 11 -7.95 -4.59 -3.54
N ALA A 12 -7.46 -5.05 -2.40
CA ALA A 12 -8.28 -5.42 -1.26
C ALA A 12 -9.02 -4.19 -0.68
N GLU A 13 -8.34 -3.06 -0.50
CA GLU A 13 -8.94 -1.79 -0.06
C GLU A 13 -10.11 -1.38 -0.95
N ARG A 14 -9.94 -1.38 -2.28
CA ARG A 14 -11.03 -1.07 -3.22
C ARG A 14 -12.23 -2.00 -3.08
N LYS A 15 -12.01 -3.31 -2.97
CA LYS A 15 -13.10 -4.27 -2.79
C LYS A 15 -13.85 -4.08 -1.48
N VAL A 16 -13.15 -3.72 -0.41
CA VAL A 16 -13.78 -3.47 0.89
C VAL A 16 -14.61 -2.20 0.87
N VAL A 17 -14.15 -1.14 0.20
CA VAL A 17 -14.93 0.09 0.00
C VAL A 17 -16.15 -0.16 -0.88
N GLU A 18 -16.01 -0.90 -1.98
CA GLU A 18 -17.14 -1.31 -2.83
C GLU A 18 -18.15 -2.18 -2.07
N MET A 19 -17.67 -3.03 -1.15
CA MET A 19 -18.55 -3.83 -0.30
C MET A 19 -19.31 -2.99 0.71
N ASP A 20 -18.73 -1.89 1.22
CA ASP A 20 -19.38 -0.96 2.16
C ASP A 20 -20.65 -0.32 1.58
N GLU A 21 -20.75 -0.19 0.26
CA GLU A 21 -21.95 0.30 -0.42
C GLU A 21 -23.15 -0.66 -0.31
N ASN A 22 -22.89 -1.96 -0.18
CA ASN A 22 -23.92 -3.01 -0.19
C ASN A 22 -24.09 -3.71 1.17
N LEU A 23 -23.03 -3.74 1.98
CA LEU A 23 -22.93 -4.41 3.26
C LEU A 23 -22.12 -3.51 4.19
N LYS A 24 -22.73 -3.04 5.28
CA LYS A 24 -22.07 -2.13 6.21
C LYS A 24 -20.76 -2.74 6.72
N VAL A 25 -19.63 -2.16 6.31
CA VAL A 25 -18.29 -2.58 6.73
C VAL A 25 -17.84 -1.72 7.90
N ASP A 26 -17.19 -2.33 8.89
CA ASP A 26 -16.55 -1.57 9.95
C ASP A 26 -15.38 -0.74 9.38
N GLN A 27 -15.46 0.56 9.58
CA GLN A 27 -14.45 1.53 9.16
C GLN A 27 -13.05 1.22 9.71
N ILE A 28 -12.94 0.43 10.80
CA ILE A 28 -11.66 -0.07 11.30
C ILE A 28 -10.91 -0.92 10.27
N ILE A 29 -11.63 -1.66 9.41
CA ILE A 29 -11.06 -2.54 8.39
C ILE A 29 -10.42 -1.71 7.28
N VAL A 30 -11.11 -0.66 6.82
CA VAL A 30 -10.57 0.28 5.81
C VAL A 30 -9.32 0.97 6.35
N LYS A 31 -9.36 1.46 7.59
CA LYS A 31 -8.20 2.06 8.28
C LYS A 31 -7.04 1.08 8.40
N TYR A 32 -7.31 -0.19 8.73
CA TYR A 32 -6.29 -1.22 8.82
C TYR A 32 -5.61 -1.49 7.48
N LEU A 33 -6.38 -1.66 6.39
CA LEU A 33 -5.85 -1.87 5.05
C LEU A 33 -4.98 -0.70 4.56
N ASN A 34 -5.39 0.52 4.90
CA ASN A 34 -4.61 1.72 4.61
C ASN A 34 -3.22 1.67 5.28
N ARG A 35 -3.19 1.40 6.59
CA ARG A 35 -1.94 1.26 7.38
C ARG A 35 -1.08 0.10 6.93
N LEU A 36 -1.69 -1.03 6.57
CA LEU A 36 -0.97 -2.18 6.02
C LEU A 36 -0.28 -1.82 4.71
N SER A 37 -0.92 -1.02 3.84
CA SER A 37 -0.32 -0.55 2.60
C SER A 37 0.91 0.35 2.82
N ASP A 38 0.91 1.14 3.90
CA ASP A 38 2.04 1.97 4.31
C ASP A 38 3.17 1.12 4.89
N LEU A 39 2.84 0.15 5.74
CA LEU A 39 3.82 -0.79 6.30
C LEU A 39 4.53 -1.57 5.19
N LEU A 40 3.80 -2.07 4.20
CA LEU A 40 4.38 -2.77 3.05
C LEU A 40 5.30 -1.89 2.22
N PHE A 41 5.04 -0.57 2.16
CA PHE A 41 5.92 0.38 1.51
C PHE A 41 7.20 0.61 2.31
N VAL A 42 7.10 0.81 3.64
CA VAL A 42 8.30 0.94 4.47
C VAL A 42 9.14 -0.34 4.42
N LEU A 43 8.49 -1.50 4.48
CA LEU A 43 9.13 -2.80 4.36
C LEU A 43 9.81 -2.98 2.99
N SER A 44 9.19 -2.49 1.91
CA SER A 44 9.81 -2.52 0.58
C SER A 44 11.12 -1.78 0.54
N ARG A 45 11.16 -0.58 1.14
CA ARG A 45 12.39 0.20 1.21
C ARG A 45 13.43 -0.46 2.09
N ARG A 46 13.01 -1.08 3.19
CA ARG A 46 13.94 -1.79 4.09
C ARG A 46 14.58 -2.98 3.40
N ILE A 47 13.80 -3.77 2.67
CA ILE A 47 14.32 -4.90 1.88
C ILE A 47 15.26 -4.39 0.78
N ALA A 48 14.91 -3.30 0.09
CA ALA A 48 15.80 -2.69 -0.91
C ALA A 48 17.13 -2.25 -0.30
N PHE A 49 17.09 -1.62 0.88
CA PHE A 49 18.27 -1.23 1.65
C PHE A 49 19.13 -2.44 2.04
N ASP A 50 18.51 -3.49 2.60
CA ASP A 50 19.22 -4.71 3.01
C ASP A 50 19.84 -5.47 1.82
N GLN A 51 19.27 -5.34 0.61
CA GLN A 51 19.81 -5.89 -0.63
C GLN A 51 20.80 -4.96 -1.36
N GLY A 52 21.08 -3.77 -0.81
CA GLY A 52 21.97 -2.79 -1.45
C GLY A 52 21.44 -2.19 -2.75
N VAL A 53 20.13 -2.29 -3.01
CA VAL A 53 19.48 -1.76 -4.21
C VAL A 53 19.16 -0.29 -3.99
N GLN A 54 19.71 0.58 -4.84
CA GLN A 54 19.36 2.01 -4.84
C GLN A 54 17.90 2.20 -5.27
N GLU A 55 17.09 2.79 -4.39
CA GLU A 55 15.76 3.25 -4.77
C GLU A 55 15.87 4.43 -5.73
N THR A 56 15.05 4.45 -6.77
CA THR A 56 14.93 5.60 -7.67
C THR A 56 14.02 6.64 -7.01
N PRO A 57 14.55 7.77 -6.51
CA PRO A 57 13.71 8.79 -5.90
C PRO A 57 12.79 9.40 -6.97
N TRP A 58 11.53 9.62 -6.61
CA TRP A 58 10.61 10.36 -7.49
C TRP A 58 11.03 11.83 -7.51
N ILE A 59 11.39 12.34 -8.69
CA ILE A 59 11.80 13.73 -8.89
C ILE A 59 10.58 14.53 -9.36
N PRO A 60 9.99 15.43 -8.53
CA PRO A 60 8.95 16.32 -9.00
C PRO A 60 9.50 17.22 -10.11
N LYS A 61 8.89 17.19 -11.30
CA LYS A 61 9.10 18.26 -12.28
C LYS A 61 8.46 19.53 -11.74
N LYS A 62 9.29 20.50 -11.34
CA LYS A 62 8.83 21.89 -11.17
C LYS A 62 8.47 22.40 -12.57
N SER A 63 7.19 22.75 -12.75
CA SER A 63 6.75 23.58 -13.87
C SER A 63 6.99 25.05 -13.59
#